data_AF-A0A953DX54-F1
#
_entry.id   AF-A0A953DX54-F1
#
_cell.length_a   1.000
_cell.length_b   1.000
_cell.length_c   1.000
_cell.angle_alpha   90.00
_cell.angle_beta   90.00
_cell.angle_gamma   90.00
#
_symmetry.space_group_name_H-M   'P 1'
#
loop_
_entity.id
_entity.type
_entity.pdbx_description
1 polymer ?
#
loop_
_entity_poly.entity_id
_entity_poly.type
_entity_poly.pdbx_seq_one_letter_code
_entity_poly.pdbx_strand_id
1 'polypeptide(L)'
;MSAPKAGRRELDSVVVNIELTLASIIQGVALFFLTDNARVALTTPKVSGLIYIAAGLCVIFIFWSRSVIHTLTLIRWPLEFGHNFFYIACALGESFLFTRLAQPAAWFQLSAVYAGIVWLLFIYDMRLIHSRIAEARDDSERALYLRTRTDQLLNIWALIPLLFFLNLGAVLLLWRWPKFLLASAATCGWP
;
A
#
# COMPACT_ATOMS: atom_id res chain seq x y z
N MET A 1 0.98 44.02 -7.27
CA MET A 1 1.36 42.88 -8.14
C MET A 1 1.40 41.59 -7.31
N SER A 2 0.38 40.73 -7.38
CA SER A 2 0.24 39.47 -6.61
C SER A 2 0.14 38.21 -7.49
N ALA A 3 0.52 38.30 -8.76
CA ALA A 3 0.37 37.26 -9.78
C ALA A 3 1.14 35.93 -9.54
N PRO A 4 2.36 35.89 -8.94
CA PRO A 4 3.12 34.63 -8.84
C PRO A 4 2.48 33.60 -7.90
N LYS A 5 1.75 34.07 -6.87
CA LYS A 5 1.13 33.21 -5.86
C LYS A 5 -0.14 32.52 -6.36
N ALA A 6 -0.88 33.17 -7.26
CA ALA A 6 -2.09 32.62 -7.86
C ALA A 6 -1.75 31.45 -8.79
N GLY A 7 -0.77 31.63 -9.69
CA GLY A 7 -0.32 30.57 -10.59
C GLY A 7 0.27 29.35 -9.86
N ARG A 8 1.00 29.55 -8.76
CA ARG A 8 1.51 28.41 -7.96
C ARG A 8 0.39 27.62 -7.30
N ARG A 9 -0.63 28.29 -6.76
CA ARG A 9 -1.78 27.62 -6.13
C ARG A 9 -2.64 26.86 -7.15
N GLU A 10 -2.75 27.37 -8.37
CA GLU A 10 -3.41 26.68 -9.47
C GLU A 10 -2.65 25.42 -9.87
N LEU A 11 -1.31 25.50 -9.99
CA LEU A 11 -0.46 24.34 -10.24
C LEU A 11 -0.56 23.29 -9.12
N ASP A 12 -0.54 23.71 -7.85
CA ASP A 12 -0.72 22.81 -6.71
C ASP A 12 -2.06 22.05 -6.82
N SER A 13 -3.15 22.75 -7.18
CA SER A 13 -4.46 22.15 -7.39
C SER A 13 -4.47 21.13 -8.54
N VAL A 14 -3.83 21.48 -9.67
CA VAL A 14 -3.70 20.57 -10.82
C VAL A 14 -2.93 19.31 -10.45
N VAL A 15 -1.80 19.44 -9.75
CA VAL A 15 -1.00 18.28 -9.32
C VAL A 15 -1.79 17.39 -8.36
N VAL A 16 -2.46 17.97 -7.36
CA VAL A 16 -3.33 17.21 -6.44
C VAL A 16 -4.41 16.44 -7.19
N ASN A 17 -5.07 17.05 -8.18
CA ASN A 17 -6.08 16.38 -9.00
C ASN A 17 -5.51 15.22 -9.83
N ILE A 18 -4.33 15.40 -10.43
CA ILE A 18 -3.63 14.33 -11.16
C ILE A 18 -3.33 13.15 -10.23
N GLU A 19 -2.77 13.41 -9.05
CA GLU A 19 -2.45 12.36 -8.07
C GLU A 19 -3.69 11.62 -7.58
N LEU A 20 -4.77 12.34 -7.23
CA LEU A 20 -6.00 11.70 -6.78
C LEU A 20 -6.65 10.86 -7.88
N THR A 21 -6.56 11.32 -9.13
CA THR A 21 -7.04 10.58 -10.29
C THR A 21 -6.20 9.32 -10.50
N LEU A 22 -4.87 9.44 -10.46
CA LEU A 22 -3.94 8.31 -10.61
C LEU A 22 -4.15 7.27 -9.51
N ALA A 23 -4.21 7.70 -8.25
CA ALA A 23 -4.45 6.81 -7.11
C ALA A 23 -5.80 6.08 -7.24
N SER A 24 -6.85 6.76 -7.71
CA SER A 24 -8.16 6.15 -7.92
C SER A 24 -8.17 5.12 -9.04
N ILE A 25 -7.51 5.41 -10.18
CA ILE A 25 -7.38 4.48 -11.31
C ILE A 25 -6.62 3.22 -10.87
N ILE A 26 -5.48 3.40 -10.21
CA ILE A 26 -4.62 2.32 -9.72
C ILE A 26 -5.39 1.40 -8.77
N GLN A 27 -6.11 1.99 -7.81
CA GLN A 27 -6.88 1.20 -6.84
C GLN A 27 -8.11 0.54 -7.47
N GLY A 28 -8.71 1.16 -8.50
CA GLY A 28 -9.73 0.52 -9.32
C GLY A 28 -9.21 -0.74 -10.04
N VAL A 29 -7.99 -0.70 -10.57
CA VAL A 29 -7.33 -1.87 -11.18
C VAL A 29 -7.06 -2.96 -10.12
N ALA A 30 -6.53 -2.59 -8.95
CA ALA A 30 -6.30 -3.53 -7.86
C ALA A 30 -7.60 -4.24 -7.42
N LEU A 31 -8.69 -3.48 -7.29
CA LEU A 31 -10.01 -4.00 -6.95
C LEU A 31 -10.58 -4.94 -8.04
N PHE A 32 -10.33 -4.65 -9.31
CA PHE A 32 -10.70 -5.54 -10.42
C PHE A 32 -10.03 -6.92 -10.26
N PHE A 33 -8.72 -6.97 -10.03
CA PHE A 33 -8.01 -8.24 -9.83
C PHE A 33 -8.49 -8.98 -8.58
N LEU A 34 -8.74 -8.27 -7.47
CA LEU A 34 -9.32 -8.89 -6.28
C LEU A 34 -10.68 -9.50 -6.59
N THR A 35 -11.55 -8.77 -7.28
CA THR A 35 -12.91 -9.23 -7.61
C THR A 35 -12.91 -10.42 -8.56
N ASP A 36 -12.05 -10.39 -9.58
CA ASP A 36 -11.93 -11.47 -10.57
C ASP A 36 -11.47 -12.78 -9.90
N ASN A 37 -10.43 -12.70 -9.06
CA ASN A 37 -9.96 -13.87 -8.32
C ASN A 37 -10.91 -14.30 -7.19
N ALA A 38 -11.60 -13.35 -6.55
CA ALA A 38 -12.60 -13.63 -5.52
C ALA A 38 -13.80 -14.40 -6.09
N ARG A 39 -14.21 -14.12 -7.33
CA ARG A 39 -15.32 -14.83 -8.00
C ARG A 39 -15.10 -16.34 -7.97
N VAL A 40 -13.89 -16.80 -8.27
CA VAL A 40 -13.51 -18.22 -8.26
C VAL A 40 -13.54 -18.80 -6.84
N ALA A 41 -13.12 -18.03 -5.84
CA ALA A 41 -13.15 -18.46 -4.44
C ALA A 41 -14.57 -18.49 -3.84
N LEU A 42 -15.50 -17.68 -4.37
CA LEU A 42 -16.88 -17.61 -3.92
C LEU A 42 -17.78 -18.70 -4.49
N THR A 43 -17.40 -19.37 -5.58
CA THR A 43 -18.18 -20.49 -6.13
C THR A 43 -18.12 -21.75 -5.27
N THR A 44 -17.10 -21.89 -4.42
CA THR A 44 -17.03 -22.95 -3.40
C THR A 44 -16.42 -22.37 -2.13
N PRO A 45 -17.23 -21.63 -1.34
CA PRO A 45 -16.70 -20.76 -0.30
C PRO A 45 -16.10 -21.58 0.85
N LYS A 46 -14.77 -21.54 0.94
CA LYS A 46 -14.04 -21.93 2.15
C LYS A 46 -13.85 -20.68 3.00
N VAL A 47 -13.99 -20.81 4.33
CA VAL A 47 -13.72 -19.72 5.29
C VAL A 47 -12.33 -19.13 5.07
N SER A 48 -11.33 -19.96 4.77
CA SER A 48 -9.97 -19.51 4.43
C SER A 48 -9.93 -18.56 3.23
N GLY A 49 -10.69 -18.83 2.16
CA GLY A 49 -10.77 -17.97 0.98
C GLY A 49 -11.37 -16.60 1.30
N LEU A 50 -12.43 -16.55 2.12
CA LEU A 50 -13.05 -15.29 2.55
C LEU A 50 -12.09 -14.43 3.38
N ILE A 51 -11.26 -15.05 4.23
CA ILE A 51 -10.23 -14.33 5.00
C ILE A 51 -9.21 -13.69 4.07
N TYR A 52 -8.77 -14.38 3.02
CA TYR A 52 -7.82 -13.81 2.06
C TYR A 52 -8.43 -12.69 1.21
N ILE A 53 -9.71 -12.81 0.82
CA ILE A 53 -10.42 -11.73 0.13
C ILE A 53 -10.53 -10.50 1.03
N ALA A 54 -10.94 -10.68 2.30
CA ALA A 54 -11.02 -9.61 3.27
C ALA A 54 -9.64 -8.97 3.52
N ALA A 55 -8.57 -9.77 3.61
CA ALA A 55 -7.21 -9.27 3.73
C ALA A 55 -6.80 -8.44 2.51
N GLY A 56 -7.11 -8.89 1.29
CA GLY A 56 -6.86 -8.13 0.07
C GLY A 56 -7.60 -6.79 0.04
N LEU A 57 -8.87 -6.78 0.47
CA LEU A 57 -9.65 -5.56 0.58
C LEU A 57 -9.06 -4.58 1.61
N CYS A 58 -8.58 -5.09 2.75
CA CYS A 58 -7.86 -4.28 3.74
C CYS A 58 -6.59 -3.66 3.16
N VAL A 59 -5.81 -4.41 2.35
CA VAL A 59 -4.61 -3.88 1.68
C VAL A 59 -4.98 -2.71 0.76
N ILE A 60 -6.00 -2.88 -0.08
CA ILE A 60 -6.52 -1.81 -0.97
C ILE A 60 -6.90 -0.57 -0.16
N PHE A 61 -7.71 -0.73 0.91
CA PHE A 61 -8.14 0.42 1.70
C PHE A 61 -7.01 1.12 2.45
N ILE A 62 -6.05 0.37 2.98
CA ILE A 62 -4.88 0.96 3.64
C ILE A 62 -4.06 1.73 2.61
N PHE A 63 -3.78 1.15 1.44
CA PHE A 63 -2.98 1.81 0.42
C PHE A 63 -3.68 3.06 -0.14
N TRP A 64 -4.96 2.94 -0.47
CA TRP A 64 -5.79 4.05 -0.94
C TRP A 64 -5.86 5.19 0.08
N SER A 65 -6.20 4.90 1.34
CA SER A 65 -6.34 5.94 2.37
C SER A 65 -5.02 6.68 2.63
N ARG A 66 -3.89 5.95 2.64
CA ARG A 66 -2.56 6.56 2.76
C ARG A 66 -2.23 7.43 1.56
N SER A 67 -2.54 6.98 0.35
CA SER A 67 -2.32 7.76 -0.88
C SER A 67 -3.13 9.06 -0.87
N VAL A 68 -4.40 9.01 -0.48
CA VAL A 68 -5.25 10.22 -0.37
C VAL A 68 -4.71 11.21 0.65
N ILE A 69 -4.38 10.76 1.87
CA ILE A 69 -3.84 11.63 2.92
C ILE A 69 -2.50 12.22 2.47
N HIS A 70 -1.62 11.40 1.88
CA HIS A 70 -0.33 11.85 1.35
C HIS A 70 -0.52 12.94 0.29
N THR A 71 -1.42 12.72 -0.68
CA THR A 71 -1.70 13.69 -1.74
C THR A 71 -2.25 15.00 -1.21
N LEU A 72 -3.20 14.96 -0.27
CA LEU A 72 -3.81 16.16 0.29
C LEU A 72 -2.87 16.95 1.21
N THR A 73 -1.88 16.30 1.82
CA THR A 73 -1.00 16.95 2.81
C THR A 73 0.35 17.35 2.23
N LEU A 74 1.00 16.51 1.42
CA LEU A 74 2.42 16.66 1.06
C LEU A 74 2.66 17.06 -0.39
N ILE A 75 1.71 16.79 -1.29
CA ILE A 75 1.91 17.06 -2.71
C ILE A 75 1.63 18.54 -3.01
N ARG A 76 2.66 19.18 -3.58
CA ARG A 76 2.65 20.55 -4.13
C ARG A 76 3.57 20.56 -5.35
N TRP A 77 3.40 21.54 -6.23
CA TRP A 77 4.29 21.77 -7.36
C TRP A 77 5.75 21.97 -6.89
N PRO A 78 6.75 21.37 -7.58
CA PRO A 78 6.67 20.56 -8.79
C PRO A 78 6.34 19.09 -8.55
N LEU A 79 5.77 18.44 -9.58
CA LEU A 79 5.39 17.03 -9.56
C LEU A 79 6.63 16.13 -9.50
N GLU A 80 6.72 15.26 -8.48
CA GLU A 80 7.79 14.27 -8.36
C GLU A 80 7.42 12.97 -9.09
N PHE A 81 7.93 12.80 -10.31
CA PHE A 81 7.68 11.60 -11.10
C PHE A 81 8.10 10.30 -10.40
N GLY A 82 9.16 10.34 -9.58
CA GLY A 82 9.65 9.17 -8.85
C GLY A 82 8.57 8.54 -7.97
N HIS A 83 7.89 9.36 -7.16
CA HIS A 83 6.77 8.93 -6.32
C HIS A 83 5.63 8.30 -7.12
N ASN A 84 5.31 8.90 -8.27
CA ASN A 84 4.18 8.46 -9.09
C ASN A 84 4.45 7.14 -9.79
N PHE A 85 5.69 6.90 -10.22
CA PHE A 85 6.09 5.58 -10.72
C PHE A 85 6.03 4.51 -9.63
N PHE A 86 6.31 4.87 -8.37
CA PHE A 86 6.14 3.95 -7.25
C PHE A 86 4.68 3.57 -7.02
N TYR A 87 3.71 4.48 -7.19
CA TYR A 87 2.29 4.10 -7.15
C TYR A 87 1.95 3.03 -8.20
N ILE A 88 2.49 3.14 -9.41
CA ILE A 88 2.28 2.14 -10.47
C ILE A 88 2.94 0.80 -10.09
N ALA A 89 4.15 0.82 -9.53
CA ALA A 89 4.82 -0.39 -9.05
C ALA A 89 4.06 -1.08 -7.91
N CYS A 90 3.48 -0.30 -6.98
CA CYS A 90 2.62 -0.83 -5.93
C CYS A 90 1.34 -1.45 -6.50
N ALA A 91 0.68 -0.80 -7.46
CA ALA A 91 -0.48 -1.34 -8.17
C ALA A 91 -0.18 -2.73 -8.77
N LEU A 92 0.97 -2.83 -9.45
CA LEU A 92 1.44 -4.06 -10.04
C LEU A 92 1.68 -5.15 -8.97
N GLY A 93 2.27 -4.77 -7.84
CA GLY A 93 2.45 -5.65 -6.68
C GLY A 93 1.13 -6.18 -6.12
N GLU A 94 0.12 -5.31 -5.97
CA GLU A 94 -1.23 -5.69 -5.52
C GLU A 94 -1.89 -6.66 -6.51
N SER A 95 -1.80 -6.38 -7.82
CA SER A 95 -2.32 -7.27 -8.86
C SER A 95 -1.67 -8.66 -8.80
N PHE A 96 -0.35 -8.74 -8.64
CA PHE A 96 0.35 -10.01 -8.50
C PHE A 96 -0.05 -10.76 -7.22
N LEU A 97 -0.21 -10.04 -6.12
CA LEU A 97 -0.63 -10.60 -4.84
C LEU A 97 -2.04 -11.22 -4.95
N PHE A 98 -2.99 -10.50 -5.55
CA PHE A 98 -4.39 -10.96 -5.68
C PHE A 98 -4.56 -12.13 -6.65
N THR A 99 -3.66 -12.26 -7.63
CA THR A 99 -3.64 -13.45 -8.52
C THR A 99 -3.32 -14.75 -7.76
N ARG A 100 -2.77 -14.67 -6.54
CA ARG A 100 -2.35 -15.83 -5.74
C ARG A 100 -3.21 -16.06 -4.47
N LEU A 101 -4.42 -15.52 -4.41
CA LEU A 101 -5.35 -15.66 -3.27
C LEU A 101 -5.60 -17.11 -2.82
N ALA A 102 -5.59 -18.07 -3.75
CA ALA A 102 -5.85 -19.48 -3.46
C ALA A 102 -4.61 -20.27 -2.99
N GLN A 103 -3.42 -19.65 -2.97
CA GLN A 103 -2.14 -20.32 -2.66
C GLN A 103 -1.47 -19.64 -1.46
N PRO A 104 -1.68 -20.13 -0.22
CA PRO A 104 -1.17 -19.51 1.00
C PRO A 104 0.33 -19.23 0.99
N ALA A 105 1.14 -20.18 0.51
CA ALA A 105 2.59 -20.02 0.46
C ALA A 105 3.01 -18.88 -0.50
N ALA A 106 2.41 -18.81 -1.68
CA ALA A 106 2.68 -17.75 -2.65
C ALA A 106 2.15 -16.39 -2.14
N TRP A 107 1.01 -16.38 -1.45
CA TRP A 107 0.45 -15.19 -0.83
C TRP A 107 1.42 -14.58 0.19
N PHE A 108 1.96 -15.37 1.12
CA PHE A 108 2.91 -14.87 2.13
C PHE A 108 4.25 -14.43 1.52
N GLN A 109 4.75 -15.15 0.50
CA GLN A 109 5.98 -14.76 -0.20
C GLN A 109 5.82 -13.43 -0.92
N LEU A 110 4.75 -13.27 -1.70
CA LEU A 110 4.47 -12.03 -2.41
C LEU A 110 4.15 -10.89 -1.44
N SER A 111 3.46 -11.18 -0.33
CA SER A 111 3.19 -10.18 0.72
C SER A 111 4.48 -9.69 1.38
N ALA A 112 5.47 -10.56 1.62
CA ALA A 112 6.77 -10.16 2.15
C ALA A 112 7.53 -9.28 1.15
N VAL A 113 7.59 -9.67 -0.12
CA VAL A 113 8.23 -8.86 -1.18
C VAL A 113 7.54 -7.51 -1.31
N TYR A 114 6.21 -7.50 -1.36
CA TYR A 114 5.39 -6.29 -1.45
C TYR A 114 5.62 -5.37 -0.24
N ALA A 115 5.61 -5.92 0.97
CA ALA A 115 5.92 -5.16 2.19
C ALA A 115 7.33 -4.55 2.14
N GLY A 116 8.32 -5.26 1.59
CA GLY A 116 9.67 -4.72 1.38
C GLY A 116 9.69 -3.53 0.42
N ILE A 117 8.97 -3.62 -0.70
CA ILE A 117 8.84 -2.52 -1.68
C ILE A 117 8.15 -1.31 -1.03
N VAL A 118 7.03 -1.53 -0.35
CA VAL A 118 6.31 -0.49 0.40
C VAL A 118 7.21 0.14 1.46
N TRP A 119 8.02 -0.65 2.16
CA TRP A 119 8.94 -0.12 3.18
C TRP A 119 9.95 0.86 2.58
N LEU A 120 10.54 0.52 1.43
CA LEU A 120 11.47 1.41 0.71
C LEU A 120 10.78 2.68 0.24
N LEU A 121 9.53 2.60 -0.21
CA LEU A 121 8.71 3.75 -0.58
C LEU A 121 8.53 4.68 0.61
N PHE A 122 8.16 4.14 1.78
CA PHE A 122 8.00 4.94 2.98
C PHE A 122 9.29 5.67 3.41
N ILE A 123 10.45 5.05 3.18
CA ILE A 123 11.77 5.67 3.40
C ILE A 123 12.03 6.77 2.36
N TYR A 124 11.68 6.54 1.10
CA TYR A 124 11.80 7.53 0.03
C TYR A 124 10.94 8.79 0.33
N ASP A 125 9.70 8.59 0.77
CA ASP A 125 8.76 9.67 1.16
C ASP A 125 9.31 10.58 2.26
N MET A 126 10.27 10.12 3.08
CA MET A 126 10.92 10.99 4.06
C MET A 126 11.63 12.16 3.41
N ARG A 127 12.15 12.01 2.19
CA ARG A 127 12.79 13.12 1.47
C ARG A 127 11.78 14.23 1.19
N LEU A 128 10.57 13.87 0.75
CA LEU A 128 9.48 14.80 0.49
C LEU A 128 9.02 15.49 1.80
N ILE A 129 8.85 14.74 2.88
CA ILE A 129 8.42 15.32 4.16
C ILE A 129 9.47 16.32 4.70
N HIS A 130 10.77 16.02 4.58
CA HIS A 130 11.81 16.96 4.99
C HIS A 130 11.82 18.22 4.13
N SER A 131 11.63 18.12 2.82
CA SER A 131 11.53 19.31 1.96
C SER A 131 10.32 20.16 2.33
N ARG A 132 9.17 19.55 2.65
CA ARG A 132 7.96 20.29 3.07
C ARG A 132 8.10 20.98 4.43
N ILE A 133 8.79 20.37 5.38
CA ILE A 133 9.09 21.02 6.67
C ILE A 133 9.99 22.25 6.45
N ALA A 134 10.97 22.17 5.53
CA ALA A 134 11.86 23.29 5.21
C ALA A 134 11.13 24.43 4.47
N GLU A 135 10.13 24.11 3.67
CA GLU A 135 9.31 25.07 2.90
C GLU A 135 8.09 25.61 3.68
N ALA A 136 7.85 25.16 4.91
CA ALA A 136 6.70 25.54 5.71
C ALA A 136 6.64 27.06 5.92
N ARG A 137 5.47 27.67 5.67
CA ARG A 137 5.33 29.13 5.66
C ARG A 137 4.91 29.69 7.00
N ASP A 138 4.31 28.85 7.84
CA ASP A 138 3.76 29.21 9.14
C ASP A 138 3.89 28.04 10.12
N ASP A 139 3.81 28.35 11.41
CA ASP A 139 3.96 27.36 12.49
C ASP A 139 2.86 26.30 12.44
N SER A 140 1.67 26.66 11.96
CA SER A 140 0.55 25.74 11.74
C SER A 140 0.84 24.68 10.66
N GLU A 141 1.37 25.10 9.50
CA GLU A 141 1.81 24.17 8.44
C GLU A 141 2.94 23.27 8.92
N ARG A 142 3.89 23.84 9.68
CA ARG A 142 5.01 23.08 10.24
C ARG A 142 4.55 22.01 11.23
N ALA A 143 3.60 22.34 12.10
CA ALA A 143 3.02 21.39 13.05
C ALA A 143 2.32 20.22 12.33
N LEU A 144 1.59 20.49 11.23
CA LEU A 144 0.98 19.46 10.40
C LEU A 144 2.03 18.51 9.83
N TYR A 145 3.11 19.04 9.22
CA TYR A 145 4.16 18.21 8.64
C TYR A 145 4.95 17.40 9.67
N LEU A 146 5.16 17.94 10.87
CA LEU A 146 5.79 17.20 11.97
C LEU A 146 4.91 16.04 12.44
N ARG A 147 3.58 16.23 12.46
CA ARG A 147 2.64 15.14 12.74
C ARG A 147 2.72 14.05 11.67
N THR A 148 2.66 14.43 10.40
CA THR A 148 2.80 13.50 9.26
C THR A 148 4.14 12.75 9.31
N ARG A 149 5.24 13.43 9.68
CA ARG A 149 6.56 12.81 9.88
C ARG A 149 6.53 11.74 10.97
N THR A 150 5.88 12.04 12.09
CA THR A 150 5.79 11.10 13.23
C THR A 150 5.03 9.86 12.83
N ASP A 151 3.89 10.03 12.15
CA ASP A 151 3.10 8.91 11.64
C ASP A 151 3.89 8.08 10.62
N GLN A 152 4.64 8.70 9.71
CA GLN A 152 5.48 7.98 8.76
C GLN A 152 6.59 7.20 9.46
N LEU A 153 7.23 7.76 10.49
CA LEU A 153 8.27 7.07 11.26
C LEU A 153 7.72 5.83 11.97
N LEU A 154 6.51 5.91 12.55
CA LEU A 154 5.86 4.72 13.12
C LEU A 154 5.64 3.61 12.07
N ASN A 155 5.30 4.00 10.84
CA ASN A 155 5.17 3.05 9.75
C ASN A 155 6.51 2.42 9.37
N ILE A 156 7.57 3.22 9.23
CA ILE A 156 8.92 2.77 8.86
C ILE A 156 9.53 1.87 9.92
N TRP A 157 9.37 2.21 11.21
CA TRP A 157 10.07 1.52 12.30
C TRP A 157 9.30 0.36 12.91
N ALA A 158 7.97 0.39 12.87
CA ALA A 158 7.15 -0.61 13.53
C ALA A 158 6.23 -1.35 12.55
N LEU A 159 5.31 -0.66 11.89
CA LEU A 159 4.21 -1.32 11.20
C LEU A 159 4.66 -2.15 9.98
N ILE A 160 5.41 -1.53 9.06
CA ILE A 160 5.86 -2.23 7.84
C ILE A 160 6.89 -3.32 8.14
N PRO A 161 7.91 -3.10 9.02
CA PRO A 161 8.82 -4.17 9.42
C PRO A 161 8.08 -5.34 10.07
N LEU A 162 7.12 -5.06 10.96
CA LEU A 162 6.32 -6.11 11.59
C LEU A 162 5.57 -6.94 10.54
N LEU A 163 4.93 -6.29 9.57
CA LEU A 163 4.27 -6.98 8.46
C LEU A 163 5.27 -7.80 7.64
N PHE A 164 6.42 -7.23 7.29
CA PHE A 164 7.46 -7.93 6.53
C PHE A 164 7.94 -9.18 7.25
N PHE A 165 8.35 -9.06 8.51
CA PHE A 165 8.87 -10.18 9.30
C PHE A 165 7.79 -11.21 9.64
N LEU A 166 6.54 -10.80 9.85
CA LEU A 166 5.44 -11.73 10.07
C LEU A 166 5.18 -12.58 8.83
N ASN A 167 5.13 -11.94 7.65
CA ASN A 167 4.98 -12.66 6.39
C ASN A 167 6.19 -13.57 6.10
N LEU A 168 7.41 -13.09 6.33
CA LEU A 168 8.63 -13.88 6.16
C LEU A 168 8.66 -15.08 7.13
N GLY A 169 8.27 -14.87 8.39
CA GLY A 169 8.15 -15.92 9.38
C GLY A 169 7.14 -16.99 8.98
N ALA A 170 5.99 -16.59 8.43
CA ALA A 170 4.99 -17.50 7.88
C ALA A 170 5.55 -18.33 6.70
N VAL A 171 6.32 -17.71 5.79
CA VAL A 171 7.01 -18.42 4.71
C VAL A 171 8.01 -19.43 5.25
N LEU A 172 8.85 -19.03 6.22
CA LEU A 172 9.86 -19.91 6.82
C LEU A 172 9.22 -21.07 7.56
N LEU A 173 8.09 -20.85 8.24
CA LEU A 173 7.34 -21.89 8.92
C LEU A 173 6.72 -22.89 7.93
N LEU A 174 6.13 -22.39 6.84
CA LEU A 174 5.61 -23.24 5.75
C LEU A 174 6.71 -24.05 5.08
N TRP A 175 7.89 -23.45 4.88
CA TRP A 175 9.03 -24.13 4.26
C TRP A 175 9.65 -25.17 5.20
N ARG A 176 9.73 -24.88 6.50
CA ARG A 176 10.31 -25.80 7.49
C ARG A 176 9.37 -26.96 7.82
N TRP A 177 8.07 -26.72 7.98
CA TRP A 177 7.08 -27.74 8.39
C TRP A 177 5.89 -27.85 7.41
N PRO A 178 6.12 -28.24 6.14
CA PRO A 178 5.05 -28.33 5.14
C PRO A 178 3.98 -29.36 5.53
N LYS A 179 4.37 -30.45 6.21
CA LYS A 179 3.45 -31.55 6.58
C LYS A 179 2.51 -31.21 7.74
N PHE A 180 2.90 -30.36 8.69
CA PHE A 180 2.07 -30.07 9.87
C PHE A 180 0.94 -29.07 9.57
N LEU A 181 1.16 -28.15 8.63
CA LEU A 181 0.18 -27.14 8.21
C LEU A 181 -0.75 -27.62 7.08
N LEU A 182 -0.31 -28.56 6.25
CA LEU A 182 -1.16 -29.20 5.24
C LEU A 182 -1.96 -30.39 5.81
N ALA A 183 -1.48 -31.09 6.85
CA ALA A 183 -2.22 -32.18 7.48
C ALA A 183 -3.47 -31.70 8.25
N SER A 184 -3.44 -30.52 8.85
CA SER A 184 -4.62 -29.90 9.46
C SER A 184 -5.64 -29.40 8.44
N ALA A 185 -5.24 -29.22 7.17
CA ALA A 185 -6.17 -29.02 6.05
C ALA A 185 -6.68 -30.35 5.47
N ALA A 186 -5.93 -31.46 5.62
CA ALA A 186 -6.30 -32.80 5.16
C ALA A 186 -7.25 -33.54 6.13
N THR A 187 -7.35 -33.13 7.40
CA THR A 187 -8.34 -33.68 8.35
C THR A 187 -9.77 -33.18 8.13
N CYS A 188 -9.98 -32.17 7.28
CA CYS A 188 -11.27 -31.89 6.67
C CYS A 188 -11.22 -32.39 5.23
N GLY A 189 -11.55 -33.66 5.05
CA GLY A 189 -11.47 -34.38 3.78
C GLY A 189 -11.98 -33.57 2.59
N TRP A 190 -11.16 -33.52 1.55
CA TRP A 190 -11.58 -33.15 0.20
C TRP A 190 -11.53 -34.41 -0.66
N PRO A 191 -12.65 -34.83 -1.27
CA PRO A 191 -12.60 -35.63 -2.49
C PRO A 191 -12.03 -34.83 -3.67
#